data_AF-A0A1C3PGU4-F1
#
_entry.id   AF-A0A1C3PGU4-F1
#
_cell.length_a   1.000
_cell.length_b   1.000
_cell.length_c   1.000
_cell.angle_alpha   90.00
_cell.angle_beta   90.00
_cell.angle_gamma   90.00
#
_symmetry.space_group_name_H-M   'P 1'
#
loop_
_entity.id
_entity.type
_entity.pdbx_description
1 polymer ?
#
loop_
_entity_poly.entity_id
_entity_poly.type
_entity_poly.pdbx_seq_one_letter_code
_entity_poly.pdbx_strand_id
1 'polypeptide(L)'
;MPVEDRAADTWEPLVAVADHAGGTWPARARAAVTLITAEATDTGQTSLRIRLLADCRTAFAGHTALSTGYLLDRLNADPEAPWPDLGPTGLTARRLADLLREYDIRSGNIRFPDGTQTKGYLASDFTDAWDRYCPVDNPPAGGGVPTVPPVPAQVSPGRIEPLGRIKRPNDSEPTRSAICIACRTPLDIDDGTHTHPGCTAGNTHTG
;
A
#
# COMPACT_ATOMS: atom_id res chain seq x y z
N MET A 1 3.50 11.66 31.41
CA MET A 1 2.11 11.30 31.04
C MET A 1 2.21 10.69 29.66
N PRO A 2 2.31 9.36 29.53
CA PRO A 2 2.65 8.74 28.26
C PRO A 2 1.43 8.80 27.34
N VAL A 3 1.73 8.95 26.05
CA VAL A 3 0.77 8.97 24.96
C VAL A 3 0.39 7.52 24.69
N GLU A 4 -0.46 6.93 25.52
CA GLU A 4 -1.09 5.64 25.21
C GLU A 4 -2.14 5.86 24.10
N ASP A 5 -1.61 5.87 22.87
CA ASP A 5 -2.23 5.50 21.60
C ASP A 5 -3.55 6.17 21.17
N ARG A 6 -3.45 7.39 20.59
CA ARG A 6 -4.54 8.02 19.81
C ARG A 6 -5.07 7.17 18.65
N ALA A 7 -4.32 6.17 18.17
CA ALA A 7 -4.86 5.29 17.13
C ALA A 7 -5.97 4.40 17.69
N ALA A 8 -5.90 4.04 18.98
CA ALA A 8 -6.93 3.28 19.69
C ALA A 8 -8.27 4.01 19.78
N ASP A 9 -8.24 5.32 20.02
CA ASP A 9 -9.43 6.17 20.10
C ASP A 9 -10.31 6.11 18.83
N THR A 10 -9.72 5.74 17.68
CA THR A 10 -10.45 5.68 16.41
C THR A 10 -11.19 4.36 16.23
N TRP A 11 -10.63 3.24 16.70
CA TRP A 11 -11.21 1.91 16.48
C TRP A 11 -11.95 1.34 17.69
N GLU A 12 -11.68 1.81 18.91
CA GLU A 12 -12.35 1.35 20.13
C GLU A 12 -13.88 1.53 20.08
N PRO A 13 -14.44 2.68 19.64
CA PRO A 13 -15.90 2.83 19.50
C PRO A 13 -16.50 1.87 18.47
N LEU A 14 -15.76 1.55 17.39
CA LEU A 14 -16.23 0.65 16.33
C LEU A 14 -16.28 -0.80 16.82
N VAL A 15 -15.31 -1.22 17.64
CA VAL A 15 -15.33 -2.54 18.29
C VAL A 15 -16.47 -2.63 19.29
N ALA A 16 -16.75 -1.57 20.06
CA ALA A 16 -17.88 -1.55 20.99
C ALA A 16 -19.24 -1.70 20.27
N VAL A 17 -19.42 -1.06 19.11
CA VAL A 17 -20.62 -1.25 18.27
C VAL A 17 -20.70 -2.69 17.74
N ALA A 18 -19.58 -3.28 17.32
CA ALA A 18 -19.54 -4.67 16.85
C ALA A 18 -19.85 -5.68 17.97
N ASP A 19 -19.40 -5.40 19.20
CA ASP A 19 -19.74 -6.18 20.40
C ASP A 19 -21.24 -6.09 20.70
N HIS A 20 -21.86 -4.93 20.53
CA HIS A 20 -23.32 -4.76 20.68
C HIS A 20 -24.13 -5.44 19.56
N ALA A 21 -23.61 -5.46 18.32
CA ALA A 21 -24.25 -6.11 17.18
C ALA A 21 -24.25 -7.65 17.27
N GLY A 22 -23.28 -8.23 18.00
CA GLY A 22 -23.23 -9.67 18.27
C GLY A 22 -23.01 -10.55 17.04
N GLY A 23 -23.25 -11.86 17.19
CA GLY A 23 -23.03 -12.84 16.13
C GLY A 23 -21.55 -12.94 15.72
N THR A 24 -21.24 -12.76 14.44
CA THR A 24 -19.86 -12.83 13.93
C THR A 24 -19.14 -11.49 13.93
N TRP A 25 -19.84 -10.38 14.19
CA TRP A 25 -19.28 -9.03 14.15
C TRP A 25 -18.12 -8.79 15.13
N PRO A 26 -18.18 -9.25 16.40
CA PRO A 26 -17.08 -9.08 17.36
C PRO A 26 -15.75 -9.70 16.88
N ALA A 27 -15.82 -10.89 16.28
CA ALA A 27 -14.64 -11.60 15.79
C ALA A 27 -14.05 -10.90 14.56
N ARG A 28 -14.90 -10.44 13.63
CA ARG A 28 -14.48 -9.75 12.40
C ARG A 28 -13.85 -8.39 12.70
N ALA A 29 -14.40 -7.64 13.66
CA ALA A 29 -13.86 -6.35 14.06
C ALA A 29 -12.43 -6.48 14.62
N ARG A 30 -12.19 -7.42 15.54
CA ARG A 30 -10.85 -7.65 16.10
C ARG A 30 -9.83 -8.11 15.05
N ALA A 31 -10.25 -8.94 14.10
CA ALA A 31 -9.41 -9.34 12.98
C ALA A 31 -9.02 -8.14 12.10
N ALA A 32 -9.96 -7.24 11.80
CA ALA A 32 -9.69 -6.04 11.02
C ALA A 32 -8.73 -5.06 11.72
N VAL A 33 -8.92 -4.81 13.03
CA VAL A 33 -8.02 -3.96 13.82
C VAL A 33 -6.59 -4.51 13.79
N THR A 34 -6.43 -5.83 13.91
CA THR A 34 -5.10 -6.47 13.85
C THR A 34 -4.41 -6.26 12.50
N LEU A 35 -5.16 -6.36 11.40
CA LEU A 35 -4.61 -6.11 10.06
C LEU A 35 -4.20 -4.65 9.88
N ILE A 36 -5.08 -3.71 10.22
CA ILE A 36 -4.83 -2.28 10.02
C ILE A 36 -3.67 -1.78 10.90
N THR A 37 -3.56 -2.28 12.14
CA THR A 37 -2.45 -1.91 13.03
C THR A 37 -1.11 -2.49 12.56
N ALA A 38 -1.10 -3.69 11.97
CA ALA A 38 0.07 -4.25 11.32
C ALA A 38 0.50 -3.43 10.10
N GLU A 39 -0.43 -3.04 9.23
CA GLU A 39 -0.17 -2.17 8.06
C GLU A 39 0.33 -0.78 8.47
N ALA A 40 -0.22 -0.19 9.53
CA ALA A 40 0.24 1.10 10.05
C ALA A 40 1.69 1.02 10.56
N THR A 41 2.03 -0.07 11.24
CA THR A 41 3.41 -0.33 11.71
C THR A 41 4.36 -0.48 10.52
N ASP A 42 3.97 -1.24 9.50
CA ASP A 42 4.77 -1.44 8.29
C ASP A 42 4.95 -0.14 7.48
N THR A 43 3.91 0.69 7.41
CA THR A 43 3.98 2.02 6.79
C THR A 43 4.98 2.92 7.52
N GLY A 44 4.98 2.90 8.86
CA GLY A 44 5.97 3.63 9.67
C GLY A 44 7.40 3.11 9.51
N GLN A 45 7.59 1.80 9.36
CA GLN A 45 8.90 1.24 9.04
C GLN A 45 9.34 1.61 7.62
N THR A 46 8.42 1.62 6.65
CA THR A 46 8.68 2.00 5.27
C THR A 46 9.11 3.46 5.17
N SER A 47 8.45 4.39 5.86
CA SER A 47 8.85 5.80 5.88
C SER A 47 10.24 5.99 6.51
N LEU A 48 10.55 5.28 7.60
CA LEU A 48 11.88 5.28 8.21
C LEU A 48 12.95 4.76 7.24
N ARG A 49 12.68 3.65 6.54
CA ARG A 49 13.60 3.05 5.55
C ARG A 49 13.85 3.97 4.36
N ILE A 50 12.83 4.65 3.85
CA ILE A 50 12.99 5.64 2.76
C ILE A 50 13.83 6.83 3.24
N ARG A 51 13.58 7.32 4.47
CA ARG A 51 14.40 8.38 5.07
C ARG A 51 15.87 7.94 5.21
N LEU A 52 16.10 6.70 5.63
CA LEU A 52 17.45 6.13 5.70
C LEU A 52 18.16 6.15 4.34
N LEU A 53 17.47 5.81 3.25
CA LEU A 53 18.06 5.86 1.91
C LEU A 53 18.49 7.28 1.54
N ALA A 54 17.64 8.27 1.81
CA ALA A 54 17.94 9.67 1.55
C ALA A 54 19.16 10.16 2.37
N ASP A 55 19.17 9.86 3.68
CA ASP A 55 20.27 10.25 4.56
C ASP A 55 21.56 9.49 4.20
N CYS A 56 21.47 8.22 3.77
CA CYS A 56 22.61 7.50 3.20
C CYS A 56 23.16 8.22 1.96
N ARG A 57 22.30 8.70 1.04
CA ARG A 57 22.76 9.45 -0.14
C ARG A 57 23.57 10.67 0.25
N THR A 58 23.06 11.44 1.21
CA THR A 58 23.76 12.61 1.77
C THR A 58 25.06 12.20 2.46
N ALA A 59 25.05 11.13 3.25
CA ALA A 59 26.23 10.60 3.93
C ALA A 59 27.29 10.07 2.96
N PHE A 60 26.93 9.56 1.78
CA PHE A 60 27.89 9.18 0.75
C PHE A 60 28.59 10.40 0.15
N ALA A 61 27.92 11.55 0.00
CA ALA A 61 28.51 12.82 -0.46
C ALA A 61 29.44 12.69 -1.70
N GLY A 62 29.10 11.78 -2.63
CA GLY A 62 29.89 11.51 -3.84
C GLY A 62 31.03 10.49 -3.69
N HIS A 63 31.25 9.92 -2.50
CA HIS A 63 32.15 8.78 -2.33
C HIS A 63 31.58 7.53 -3.02
N THR A 64 32.45 6.68 -3.58
CA THR A 64 32.03 5.43 -4.24
C THR A 64 31.83 4.27 -3.27
N ALA A 65 32.49 4.32 -2.12
CA ALA A 65 32.44 3.30 -1.08
C ALA A 65 32.64 3.93 0.29
N LEU A 66 31.88 3.46 1.29
CA LEU A 66 32.07 3.83 2.69
C LEU A 66 32.16 2.60 3.57
N SER A 67 33.01 2.65 4.59
CA SER A 67 33.02 1.61 5.63
C SER A 67 31.74 1.71 6.47
N THR A 68 31.28 0.59 7.02
CA THR A 68 30.09 0.58 7.87
C THR A 68 30.25 1.50 9.07
N GLY A 69 31.44 1.55 9.69
CA GLY A 69 31.72 2.45 10.81
C GLY A 69 31.58 3.91 10.42
N TYR A 70 32.20 4.32 9.31
CA TYR A 70 32.16 5.71 8.88
C TYR A 70 30.77 6.16 8.43
N LEU A 71 30.00 5.27 7.80
CA LEU A 71 28.61 5.54 7.45
C LEU A 71 27.74 5.74 8.71
N LEU A 72 27.92 4.89 9.73
CA LEU A 72 27.20 5.03 11.00
C LEU A 72 27.58 6.32 11.74
N ASP A 73 28.87 6.67 11.74
CA ASP A 73 29.34 7.92 12.37
C ASP A 73 28.67 9.14 11.70
N ARG A 74 28.61 9.17 10.36
CA ARG A 74 27.93 10.26 9.64
C ARG A 74 26.42 10.28 9.91
N LEU A 75 25.74 9.13 9.92
CA LEU A 75 24.29 9.07 10.18
C LEU A 75 23.93 9.45 11.62
N ASN A 76 24.72 9.03 12.61
CA ASN A 76 24.48 9.37 14.02
C ASN A 76 24.97 10.79 14.40
N ALA A 77 25.75 11.44 13.54
CA ALA A 77 26.20 12.82 13.77
C ALA A 77 25.14 13.88 13.38
N ASP A 78 24.09 13.49 12.66
CA ASP A 78 22.99 14.39 12.30
C ASP A 78 21.93 14.42 13.43
N PRO A 79 21.82 15.53 14.19
CA PRO A 79 20.87 15.63 15.30
C PRO A 79 19.42 15.84 14.83
N GLU A 80 19.20 16.22 13.57
CA GLU A 80 17.85 16.39 13.01
C GLU A 80 17.28 15.05 12.52
N ALA A 81 18.13 14.05 12.35
CA ALA A 81 17.72 12.73 11.92
C ALA A 81 17.33 11.84 13.11
N PRO A 82 16.44 10.84 12.92
CA PRO A 82 16.00 9.98 14.01
C PRO A 82 17.06 8.97 14.47
N TRP A 83 18.18 8.84 13.76
CA TRP A 83 19.20 7.80 13.95
C TRP A 83 19.84 7.78 15.35
N PRO A 84 20.23 8.92 15.95
CA PRO A 84 20.84 8.96 17.27
C PRO A 84 19.89 8.47 18.38
N ASP A 85 18.58 8.63 18.18
CA ASP A 85 17.55 8.31 19.17
C ASP A 85 17.01 6.88 19.05
N LEU A 86 17.43 6.11 18.03
CA LEU A 86 16.95 4.75 17.78
C LEU A 86 17.37 3.70 18.83
N GLY A 87 18.20 4.08 19.81
CA GLY A 87 18.66 3.24 20.90
C GLY A 87 19.70 3.94 21.78
N PRO A 88 20.22 3.26 22.82
CA PRO A 88 21.18 3.86 23.76
C PRO A 88 22.51 4.26 23.12
N THR A 89 22.81 3.72 21.93
CA THR A 89 24.02 3.98 21.15
C THR A 89 23.69 4.50 19.74
N GLY A 90 22.47 4.99 19.51
CA GLY A 90 21.98 5.36 18.19
C GLY A 90 21.84 4.19 17.22
N LEU A 91 21.91 4.49 15.92
CA LEU A 91 21.83 3.50 14.85
C LEU A 91 23.07 2.60 14.89
N THR A 92 22.84 1.28 14.95
CA THR A 92 23.90 0.26 14.98
C THR A 92 24.04 -0.43 13.63
N ALA A 93 25.19 -1.08 13.38
CA ALA A 93 25.46 -1.83 12.16
C ALA A 93 24.39 -2.89 11.85
N ARG A 94 23.88 -3.57 12.89
CA ARG A 94 22.82 -4.58 12.75
C ARG A 94 21.52 -3.94 12.29
N ARG A 95 21.08 -2.88 12.96
CA ARG A 95 19.83 -2.14 12.63
C ARG A 95 19.91 -1.54 11.23
N LEU A 96 21.07 -0.97 10.86
CA LEU A 96 21.34 -0.47 9.52
C LEU A 96 21.18 -1.59 8.47
N ALA A 97 21.81 -2.74 8.69
CA ALA A 97 21.70 -3.88 7.77
C ALA A 97 20.27 -4.41 7.65
N ASP A 98 19.51 -4.47 8.75
CA ASP A 98 18.11 -4.90 8.74
C ASP A 98 17.21 -3.92 7.97
N LEU A 99 17.40 -2.61 8.13
CA LEU A 99 16.64 -1.58 7.40
C LEU A 99 16.96 -1.58 5.91
N LEU A 100 18.23 -1.73 5.55
CA LEU A 100 18.68 -1.83 4.16
C LEU A 100 18.29 -3.17 3.50
N ARG A 101 17.92 -4.18 4.30
CA ARG A 101 17.70 -5.53 3.79
C ARG A 101 16.61 -5.61 2.73
N GLU A 102 15.54 -4.83 2.94
CA GLU A 102 14.36 -4.78 2.07
C GLU A 102 14.65 -4.25 0.67
N TYR A 103 15.71 -3.46 0.51
CA TYR A 103 16.15 -2.94 -0.79
C TYR A 103 17.21 -3.82 -1.45
N ASP A 104 17.40 -5.03 -0.91
CA ASP A 104 18.47 -5.96 -1.29
C ASP A 104 19.91 -5.41 -1.15
N ILE A 105 20.09 -4.34 -0.37
CA ILE A 105 21.40 -3.75 -0.09
C ILE A 105 22.07 -4.53 1.04
N ARG A 106 23.33 -4.92 0.86
CA ARG A 106 24.09 -5.73 1.83
C ARG A 106 25.50 -5.17 2.02
N SER A 107 26.05 -5.36 3.21
CA SER A 107 27.44 -5.00 3.46
C SER A 107 28.41 -6.03 2.85
N GLY A 108 29.37 -5.54 2.07
CA GLY A 108 30.44 -6.32 1.45
C GLY A 108 31.77 -6.14 2.17
N ASN A 109 32.73 -7.03 1.91
CA ASN A 109 34.13 -6.75 2.25
C ASN A 109 34.73 -5.88 1.14
N ILE A 110 35.09 -4.64 1.47
CA ILE A 110 35.64 -3.68 0.51
C ILE A 110 37.11 -3.46 0.87
N ARG A 111 37.98 -3.48 -0.14
CA ARG A 111 39.39 -3.11 0.00
C ARG A 111 39.53 -1.63 -0.33
N PHE A 112 39.88 -0.83 0.68
CA PHE A 112 40.05 0.60 0.54
C PHE A 112 41.47 0.95 0.03
N PRO A 113 41.67 2.17 -0.50
CA PRO A 113 42.98 2.60 -1.04
C PRO A 113 44.12 2.59 -0.02
N ASP A 114 43.78 2.67 1.26
CA ASP A 114 44.71 2.56 2.41
C ASP A 114 45.25 1.13 2.62
N GLY A 115 44.77 0.16 1.82
CA GLY A 115 45.13 -1.25 1.93
C GLY A 115 44.29 -2.03 2.96
N THR A 116 43.42 -1.36 3.71
CA THR A 116 42.56 -1.98 4.70
C THR A 116 41.37 -2.67 4.03
N GLN A 117 41.07 -3.89 4.45
CA GLN A 117 39.84 -4.57 4.07
C GLN A 117 38.86 -4.52 5.25
N THR A 118 37.73 -3.87 5.05
CA THR A 118 36.69 -3.77 6.08
C THR A 118 35.29 -3.95 5.49
N LYS A 119 34.30 -4.14 6.36
CA LYS A 119 32.90 -4.18 5.97
C LYS A 119 32.44 -2.78 5.58
N GLY A 120 31.72 -2.69 4.48
CA GLY A 120 31.21 -1.42 3.98
C GLY A 120 30.15 -1.60 2.91
N TYR A 121 29.78 -0.48 2.31
CA TYR A 121 28.73 -0.36 1.32
C TYR A 121 29.26 0.38 0.09
N LEU A 122 28.87 -0.06 -1.10
CA LEU A 122 29.16 0.63 -2.34
C LEU A 122 27.99 1.53 -2.71
N ALA A 123 28.26 2.73 -3.22
CA ALA A 123 27.22 3.63 -3.72
C ALA A 123 26.42 3.01 -4.89
N SER A 124 27.06 2.11 -5.65
CA SER A 124 26.39 1.35 -6.72
C SER A 124 25.23 0.51 -6.22
N ASP A 125 25.35 -0.07 -5.03
CA ASP A 125 24.32 -0.96 -4.47
C ASP A 125 23.05 -0.17 -4.11
N PHE A 126 23.20 1.13 -3.84
CA PHE A 126 22.11 2.02 -3.48
C PHE A 126 21.45 2.67 -4.70
N THR A 127 22.06 2.60 -5.88
CA THR A 127 21.65 3.41 -7.04
C THR A 127 20.19 3.13 -7.45
N ASP A 128 19.80 1.86 -7.60
CA ASP A 128 18.41 1.49 -7.93
C ASP A 128 17.41 1.97 -6.86
N ALA A 129 17.75 1.79 -5.58
CA ALA A 129 16.89 2.20 -4.47
C ALA A 129 16.75 3.73 -4.40
N TRP A 130 17.85 4.44 -4.62
CA TRP A 130 17.90 5.90 -4.68
C TRP A 130 17.10 6.46 -5.85
N ASP A 131 17.17 5.86 -7.03
CA ASP A 131 16.41 6.30 -8.19
C ASP A 131 14.90 6.08 -8.01
N ARG A 132 14.52 4.99 -7.33
CA ARG A 132 13.12 4.65 -7.09
C ARG A 132 12.47 5.45 -5.94
N TYR A 133 13.18 5.61 -4.82
CA TYR A 133 12.61 6.13 -3.58
C TYR A 133 13.13 7.50 -3.16
N CYS A 134 14.21 7.98 -3.79
CA CYS A 134 14.74 9.32 -3.58
C CYS A 134 14.81 10.07 -4.92
N PRO A 135 13.69 10.32 -5.61
CA PRO A 135 13.73 11.17 -6.79
C PRO A 135 14.34 12.50 -6.38
N VAL A 136 15.37 12.94 -7.11
CA VAL A 136 15.85 14.31 -6.97
C VAL A 136 14.66 15.18 -7.34
N ASP A 137 14.20 16.03 -6.43
CA ASP A 137 13.25 17.08 -6.74
C ASP A 137 13.89 17.98 -7.79
N ASN A 138 13.81 17.58 -9.05
CA ASN A 138 13.83 18.52 -10.14
C ASN A 138 12.44 19.15 -10.07
N PRO A 139 12.29 20.40 -9.59
CA PRO A 139 11.00 21.05 -9.73
C PRO A 139 10.66 21.00 -11.22
N PRO A 140 9.52 20.42 -11.62
CA PRO A 140 9.15 20.47 -13.02
C PRO A 140 8.98 21.94 -13.35
N ALA A 141 9.87 22.47 -14.20
CA ALA A 141 9.53 23.62 -15.01
C ALA A 141 8.32 23.20 -15.87
N GLY A 142 7.12 23.38 -15.32
CA GLY A 142 5.85 23.01 -15.94
C GLY A 142 5.48 21.53 -15.82
N GLY A 143 4.84 21.14 -14.72
CA GLY A 143 4.22 19.81 -14.60
C GLY A 143 3.18 19.85 -13.50
N GLY A 144 1.91 19.81 -13.91
CA GLY A 144 0.76 20.22 -13.10
C GLY A 144 0.66 19.57 -11.72
N VAL A 145 0.35 20.41 -10.75
CA VAL A 145 -0.45 20.01 -9.58
C VAL A 145 -1.56 19.08 -10.04
N PRO A 146 -1.75 17.87 -9.46
CA PRO A 146 -3.03 17.20 -9.56
C PRO A 146 -4.05 18.16 -8.95
N THR A 147 -4.77 18.85 -9.82
CA THR A 147 -5.82 19.77 -9.46
C THR A 147 -6.88 18.91 -8.79
N VAL A 148 -6.94 18.97 -7.46
CA VAL A 148 -8.14 18.54 -6.74
C VAL A 148 -9.28 19.33 -7.36
N PRO A 149 -10.28 18.71 -8.02
CA PRO A 149 -11.40 19.45 -8.55
C PRO A 149 -12.01 20.24 -7.39
N PRO A 150 -12.32 21.54 -7.55
CA PRO A 150 -12.91 22.31 -6.48
C PRO A 150 -14.17 21.60 -6.03
N VAL A 151 -14.20 21.22 -4.74
CA VAL A 151 -15.41 20.71 -4.10
C VAL A 151 -16.48 21.77 -4.31
N PRO A 152 -17.59 21.48 -5.02
CA PRO A 152 -18.64 22.47 -5.17
C PRO A 152 -19.12 22.89 -3.78
N ALA A 153 -19.28 24.20 -3.60
CA ALA A 153 -19.64 24.81 -2.34
C ALA A 153 -20.79 24.06 -1.66
N GLN A 154 -20.58 23.76 -0.38
CA GLN A 154 -21.55 23.09 0.47
C GLN A 154 -22.91 23.76 0.35
N VAL A 155 -23.92 22.92 0.12
CA VAL A 155 -25.33 23.28 0.01
C VAL A 155 -25.72 24.14 1.21
N SER A 156 -26.19 25.36 0.93
CA SER A 156 -26.78 26.26 1.93
C SER A 156 -27.90 25.54 2.69
N PRO A 157 -28.17 25.85 3.97
CA PRO A 157 -29.23 25.19 4.73
C PRO A 157 -30.60 25.64 4.20
N GLY A 158 -31.06 24.97 3.14
CA GLY A 158 -32.38 25.10 2.58
C GLY A 158 -33.36 24.24 3.37
N ARG A 159 -34.42 24.90 3.86
CA ARG A 159 -35.65 24.36 4.45
C ARG A 159 -35.99 22.95 3.94
N ILE A 160 -36.09 21.99 4.86
CA ILE A 160 -36.58 20.65 4.58
C ILE A 160 -38.08 20.75 4.26
N GLU A 161 -38.44 20.65 2.99
CA GLU A 161 -39.83 20.41 2.55
C GLU A 161 -40.16 18.91 2.70
N PRO A 162 -41.40 18.55 3.07
CA PRO A 162 -41.76 17.16 3.32
C PRO A 162 -41.69 16.32 2.03
N LEU A 163 -40.96 15.21 2.11
CA LEU A 163 -40.71 14.26 1.02
C LEU A 163 -42.03 13.69 0.49
N GLY A 164 -42.37 14.08 -0.74
CA GLY A 164 -43.34 13.36 -1.56
C GLY A 164 -42.88 11.93 -1.82
N ARG A 165 -43.83 10.99 -1.76
CA ARG A 165 -43.70 9.54 -1.99
C ARG A 165 -42.67 9.18 -3.07
N ILE A 166 -41.57 8.56 -2.66
CA ILE A 166 -40.58 7.97 -3.57
C ILE A 166 -41.27 6.84 -4.34
N LYS A 167 -41.40 7.01 -5.66
CA LYS A 167 -41.84 5.94 -6.56
C LYS A 167 -40.67 4.98 -6.72
N ARG A 168 -40.87 3.70 -6.36
CA ARG A 168 -39.88 2.63 -6.56
C ARG A 168 -39.42 2.61 -8.02
N PRO A 169 -38.11 2.56 -8.32
CA PRO A 169 -37.65 2.31 -9.67
C PRO A 169 -38.10 0.91 -10.09
N ASN A 170 -38.59 0.84 -11.31
CA ASN A 170 -39.13 -0.35 -11.97
C ASN A 170 -38.04 -1.43 -12.08
N ASP A 171 -38.34 -2.64 -11.62
CA ASP A 171 -37.52 -3.81 -11.90
C ASP A 171 -37.55 -4.07 -13.41
N SER A 172 -36.42 -3.88 -14.07
CA SER A 172 -36.18 -4.38 -15.41
C SER A 172 -34.88 -5.16 -15.35
N GLU A 173 -35.01 -6.40 -14.89
CA GLU A 173 -33.96 -7.41 -14.95
C GLU A 173 -33.41 -7.54 -16.38
N PRO A 174 -32.10 -7.71 -16.56
CA PRO A 174 -31.59 -8.26 -17.81
C PRO A 174 -32.00 -9.73 -17.84
N THR A 175 -32.98 -10.08 -18.68
CA THR A 175 -33.35 -11.47 -18.93
C THR A 175 -32.12 -12.19 -19.48
N ARG A 176 -31.48 -13.03 -18.65
CA ARG A 176 -30.46 -13.98 -19.10
C ARG A 176 -31.14 -14.91 -20.11
N SER A 177 -30.94 -14.65 -21.39
CA SER A 177 -31.41 -15.54 -22.45
C SER A 177 -30.78 -16.93 -22.25
N ALA A 178 -31.60 -17.94 -21.98
CA ALA A 178 -31.14 -19.33 -21.97
C ALA A 178 -30.60 -19.68 -23.36
N ILE A 179 -29.49 -20.43 -23.41
CA ILE A 179 -28.83 -20.82 -24.65
C ILE A 179 -29.19 -22.27 -24.97
N CYS A 180 -29.55 -22.56 -26.22
CA CYS A 180 -29.82 -23.91 -26.68
C CYS A 180 -28.57 -24.79 -26.58
N ILE A 181 -28.67 -25.94 -25.94
CA ILE A 181 -27.53 -26.86 -25.71
C ILE A 181 -27.06 -27.50 -27.03
N ALA A 182 -27.93 -27.64 -28.03
CA ALA A 182 -27.61 -28.28 -29.31
C ALA A 182 -26.83 -27.36 -30.28
N CYS A 183 -27.19 -26.07 -30.38
CA CYS A 183 -26.65 -25.16 -31.39
C CYS A 183 -26.01 -23.87 -30.83
N ARG A 184 -26.01 -23.68 -29.51
CA ARG A 184 -25.46 -22.50 -28.80
C ARG A 184 -26.08 -21.15 -29.19
N THR A 185 -27.27 -21.12 -29.76
CA THR A 185 -28.03 -19.87 -30.03
C THR A 185 -29.01 -19.54 -28.88
N PRO A 186 -29.37 -18.26 -28.66
CA PRO A 186 -30.39 -17.86 -27.69
C PRO A 186 -31.75 -18.53 -27.94
N LEU A 187 -32.45 -18.92 -26.87
CA LEU A 187 -33.82 -19.44 -26.90
C LEU A 187 -34.81 -18.28 -26.72
N ASP A 188 -35.85 -18.22 -27.56
CA ASP A 188 -36.93 -17.24 -27.42
C ASP A 188 -37.93 -17.62 -26.30
N ILE A 189 -38.04 -18.92 -25.97
CA ILE A 189 -38.93 -19.47 -24.94
C ILE A 189 -38.21 -20.65 -24.25
N ASP A 190 -38.11 -20.62 -22.92
CA ASP A 190 -37.54 -21.72 -22.12
C ASP A 190 -38.65 -22.62 -21.58
N ASP A 191 -39.03 -23.65 -22.35
CA ASP A 191 -40.01 -24.67 -21.95
C ASP A 191 -39.36 -25.80 -21.12
N GLY A 192 -38.28 -25.48 -20.38
CA GLY A 192 -37.50 -26.41 -19.54
C GLY A 192 -36.69 -27.47 -20.31
N THR A 193 -36.83 -27.54 -21.63
CA THR A 193 -36.13 -28.51 -22.49
C THR A 193 -34.78 -27.97 -22.98
N HIS A 194 -34.51 -26.67 -22.81
CA HIS A 194 -33.29 -25.98 -23.24
C HIS A 194 -32.87 -26.29 -24.70
N THR A 195 -33.87 -26.54 -25.56
CA THR A 195 -33.72 -26.95 -26.97
C THR A 195 -34.88 -26.39 -27.80
N HIS A 196 -34.61 -25.93 -29.02
CA HIS A 196 -35.65 -25.42 -29.94
C HIS A 196 -36.59 -26.54 -30.45
N PRO A 197 -37.89 -26.25 -30.69
CA PRO A 197 -38.77 -27.19 -31.39
C PRO A 197 -38.27 -27.40 -32.82
N GLY A 198 -37.64 -28.56 -33.06
CA GLY A 198 -37.02 -28.93 -34.35
C GLY A 198 -35.49 -29.08 -34.33
N CYS A 199 -34.82 -28.73 -33.22
CA CYS A 199 -33.40 -29.05 -33.02
C CYS A 199 -33.25 -30.53 -32.65
N THR A 200 -32.96 -31.39 -33.63
CA THR A 200 -32.61 -32.79 -33.37
C THR A 200 -31.12 -32.89 -33.10
N ALA A 201 -30.74 -33.50 -31.96
CA ALA A 201 -29.35 -33.83 -31.66
C ALA A 201 -28.86 -34.86 -32.69
N GLY A 202 -28.22 -34.38 -33.75
CA GLY A 202 -27.80 -35.17 -34.89
C GLY A 202 -26.32 -34.96 -35.21
N ASN A 203 -25.49 -35.81 -34.61
CA ASN A 203 -24.16 -36.26 -35.04
C ASN A 203 -23.03 -35.25 -35.28
N THR A 204 -22.00 -35.42 -34.44
CA THR A 204 -20.58 -35.29 -34.76
C THR A 204 -20.24 -35.38 -36.24
N HIS A 205 -19.49 -34.40 -36.77
CA HIS A 205 -18.52 -34.69 -37.81
C HIS A 205 -17.20 -33.94 -37.57
N THR A 206 -16.17 -34.77 -37.44
CA THR A 206 -14.73 -34.55 -37.42
C THR A 206 -14.24 -33.52 -38.45
N GLY A 207 -13.28 -32.71 -38.01
CA GLY A 207 -12.35 -31.93 -38.81
C GLY A 207 -11.18 -31.54 -37.94
#